data_AF-A0A9D6MTU7-F1
#
_entry.id   AF-A0A9D6MTU7-F1
#
_cell.length_a   1.000
_cell.length_b   1.000
_cell.length_c   1.000
_cell.angle_alpha   90.00
_cell.angle_beta   90.00
_cell.angle_gamma   90.00
#
_symmetry.space_group_name_H-M   'P 1'
#
loop_
_entity.id
_entity.type
_entity.pdbx_description
1 polymer ?
#
loop_
_entity_poly.entity_id
_entity_poly.type
_entity_poly.pdbx_seq_one_letter_code
_entity_poly.pdbx_strand_id
1 'polypeptide(L)'
;MKAIYQILKSPSLSPAGFLVWTCAIVALFGVTHALGWRENATILTGTVPGDESPGAASLKAMAHMAAYFGATLVAPVFALASGIMVLLQRRLGSGRRPAQAAAGAEKDP
;
A
#
# COMPACT_ATOMS: atom_id res chain seq x y z
N MET A 1 12.65 4.73 -16.41
CA MET A 1 13.16 5.08 -15.06
C MET A 1 12.52 6.33 -14.44
N LYS A 2 12.30 7.44 -15.17
CA LYS A 2 11.71 8.68 -14.59
C LYS A 2 10.35 8.51 -13.90
N ALA A 3 9.45 7.67 -14.44
CA ALA A 3 8.10 7.49 -13.88
C ALA A 3 8.09 6.81 -12.49
N ILE A 4 8.96 5.82 -12.28
CA ILE A 4 9.09 5.11 -10.98
C ILE A 4 9.57 6.08 -9.90
N TYR A 5 10.53 6.94 -10.25
CA TYR A 5 11.07 7.94 -9.32
C TYR A 5 10.01 8.97 -8.89
N GLN A 6 9.14 9.38 -9.80
CA GLN A 6 8.03 10.29 -9.47
C GLN A 6 6.99 9.65 -8.54
N ILE A 7 6.73 8.35 -8.73
CA ILE A 7 5.83 7.58 -7.86
C ILE A 7 6.41 7.48 -6.44
N LEU A 8 7.72 7.21 -6.30
CA LEU A 8 8.39 7.11 -5.00
C LEU A 8 8.50 8.45 -4.25
N LYS A 9 8.54 9.58 -4.98
CA LYS A 9 8.59 10.94 -4.39
C LYS A 9 7.19 11.52 -4.11
N SER A 10 6.13 10.81 -4.44
CA SER A 10 4.77 11.30 -4.25
C SER A 10 4.45 11.43 -2.75
N PRO A 11 3.62 12.42 -2.35
CA PRO A 11 3.17 12.53 -0.96
C PRO A 11 2.59 11.20 -0.47
N SER A 12 2.86 10.84 0.78
CA SER A 12 2.39 9.58 1.39
C SER A 12 0.86 9.41 1.31
N LEU A 13 0.11 10.51 1.32
CA LEU A 13 -1.35 10.57 1.18
C LEU A 13 -1.77 10.97 -0.25
N SER A 14 -1.24 10.28 -1.25
CA SER A 14 -1.63 10.43 -2.66
C SER A 14 -2.08 9.08 -3.23
N PRO A 15 -2.84 9.05 -4.33
CA PRO A 15 -3.25 7.79 -4.96
C PRO A 15 -2.07 6.87 -5.31
N ALA A 16 -0.98 7.48 -5.81
CA ALA A 16 0.25 6.76 -6.12
C ALA A 16 0.95 6.26 -4.84
N GLY A 17 1.00 7.09 -3.78
CA GLY A 17 1.55 6.70 -2.48
C GLY A 17 0.83 5.50 -1.88
N PHE A 18 -0.51 5.48 -1.91
CA PHE A 18 -1.28 4.33 -1.44
C PHE A 18 -0.98 3.04 -2.21
N LEU A 19 -0.85 3.12 -3.55
CA LEU A 19 -0.49 1.95 -4.35
C LEU A 19 0.93 1.44 -4.06
N VAL A 20 1.90 2.34 -3.87
CA VAL A 20 3.27 1.96 -3.47
C VAL A 20 3.25 1.18 -2.16
N TRP A 21 2.52 1.67 -1.16
CA TRP A 21 2.39 0.99 0.13
C TRP A 21 1.66 -0.35 0.01
N THR A 22 0.57 -0.42 -0.76
CA THR A 22 -0.11 -1.69 -1.08
C THR A 22 0.89 -2.71 -1.65
N CYS A 23 1.66 -2.33 -2.67
CA CYS A 23 2.66 -3.21 -3.28
C CYS A 23 3.77 -3.60 -2.30
N ALA A 24 4.26 -2.66 -1.49
CA ALA A 24 5.31 -2.93 -0.50
C ALA A 24 4.84 -3.93 0.57
N ILE A 25 3.63 -3.76 1.09
CA ILE A 25 3.03 -4.66 2.09
C ILE A 25 2.82 -6.05 1.51
N VAL A 26 2.26 -6.15 0.30
CA VAL A 26 2.03 -7.44 -0.38
C VAL A 26 3.36 -8.13 -0.69
N ALA A 27 4.37 -7.40 -1.13
CA ALA A 27 5.70 -7.94 -1.37
C ALA A 27 6.36 -8.46 -0.08
N LEU A 28 6.29 -7.68 1.01
CA LEU A 28 6.80 -8.11 2.32
C LEU A 28 6.10 -9.39 2.80
N PHE A 29 4.78 -9.45 2.69
CA PHE A 29 4.03 -10.66 3.01
C PHE A 29 4.47 -11.84 2.13
N GLY A 30 4.58 -11.64 0.81
CA GLY A 30 5.06 -12.65 -0.13
C GLY A 30 6.44 -13.20 0.22
N VAL A 31 7.38 -12.33 0.61
CA VAL A 31 8.72 -12.73 1.04
C VAL A 31 8.67 -13.57 2.31
N THR A 32 8.00 -13.08 3.37
CA THR A 32 7.91 -13.84 4.64
C THR A 32 7.16 -15.16 4.46
N HIS A 33 6.17 -15.21 3.58
CA HIS A 33 5.43 -16.42 3.25
C HIS A 33 6.30 -17.42 2.48
N ALA A 34 7.04 -16.97 1.47
CA ALA A 34 7.95 -17.81 0.68
C ALA A 34 9.11 -18.37 1.51
N LEU A 35 9.57 -17.62 2.51
CA LEU A 35 10.57 -18.09 3.47
C LEU A 35 10.02 -19.08 4.52
N GLY A 36 8.73 -19.44 4.46
CA GLY A 36 8.12 -20.41 5.37
C GLY A 36 7.91 -19.89 6.80
N TRP A 37 7.99 -18.58 7.04
CA TRP A 37 7.90 -18.03 8.40
C TRP A 37 6.56 -18.28 9.09
N ARG A 38 5.53 -18.69 8.32
CA ARG A 38 4.25 -19.18 8.85
C ARG A 38 4.39 -20.31 9.85
N GLU A 39 5.44 -21.12 9.74
CA GLU A 39 5.67 -22.27 10.62
C GLU A 39 6.04 -21.84 12.04
N ASN A 40 6.65 -20.66 12.18
CA ASN A 40 6.97 -20.08 13.48
C ASN A 40 5.72 -19.60 14.23
N ALA A 41 4.55 -19.53 13.59
CA ALA A 41 3.30 -19.15 14.25
C ALA A 41 2.82 -20.15 15.32
N THR A 42 3.39 -21.36 15.38
CA THR A 42 3.14 -22.33 16.47
C THR A 42 3.55 -21.80 17.84
N ILE A 43 4.38 -20.76 17.90
CA ILE A 43 4.73 -20.10 19.16
C ILE A 43 3.49 -19.51 19.85
N LEU A 44 2.44 -19.18 19.08
CA LEU A 44 1.16 -18.71 19.62
C LEU A 44 0.42 -19.79 20.43
N THR A 45 0.71 -21.06 20.16
CA THR A 45 0.22 -22.21 20.93
C THR A 45 1.24 -22.69 21.95
N GLY A 46 2.29 -21.91 22.23
CA GLY A 46 3.34 -22.23 23.19
C GLY A 46 4.36 -23.26 22.70
N THR A 47 4.36 -23.60 21.40
CA THR A 47 5.29 -24.59 20.83
C THR A 47 6.39 -23.91 20.01
N VAL A 48 7.63 -24.10 20.44
CA VAL A 48 8.82 -23.58 19.74
C VAL A 48 9.26 -24.59 18.68
N PRO A 49 9.46 -24.19 17.41
CA PRO A 49 10.02 -25.05 16.37
C PRO A 49 11.39 -25.58 16.78
N GLY A 50 11.66 -26.87 16.53
CA GLY A 50 12.80 -27.58 17.10
C GLY A 50 14.18 -27.01 16.75
N ASP A 51 14.30 -26.32 15.62
CA ASP A 51 15.57 -25.79 15.11
C ASP A 51 15.79 -24.30 15.42
N GLU A 52 14.88 -23.67 16.17
CA GLU A 52 14.94 -22.23 16.44
C GLU A 52 14.96 -21.90 17.93
N SER A 53 15.65 -20.81 18.28
CA SER A 53 15.52 -20.24 19.62
C SER A 53 14.12 -19.61 19.79
N PRO A 54 13.55 -19.58 21.01
CA PRO A 54 12.24 -18.98 21.25
C PRO A 54 12.16 -17.51 20.78
N GLY A 55 13.25 -16.75 20.94
CA GLY A 55 13.33 -15.36 20.49
C GLY A 55 13.29 -15.22 18.96
N ALA A 56 14.05 -16.06 18.24
CA ALA A 56 14.05 -16.03 16.77
C ALA A 56 12.68 -16.44 16.19
N ALA A 57 12.09 -17.51 16.73
CA ALA A 57 10.76 -17.96 16.35
C ALA A 57 9.70 -16.88 16.63
N SER A 58 9.78 -16.20 17.78
CA SER A 58 8.86 -15.10 18.13
C SER A 58 8.96 -13.94 17.14
N LEU A 59 10.17 -13.52 16.80
CA LEU A 59 10.38 -12.42 15.85
C LEU A 59 9.85 -12.76 14.46
N LYS A 60 10.13 -13.97 13.95
CA LYS A 60 9.63 -14.43 12.65
C LYS A 60 8.10 -14.52 12.63
N ALA A 61 7.51 -15.07 13.70
CA ALA A 61 6.06 -15.15 13.85
C ALA A 61 5.43 -13.75 13.86
N MET A 62 5.95 -12.83 14.67
CA MET A 62 5.45 -11.45 14.75
C MET A 62 5.58 -10.72 13.41
N ALA A 63 6.74 -10.83 12.75
CA ALA A 63 6.96 -10.21 11.44
C ALA A 63 6.02 -10.76 10.37
N HIS A 64 5.84 -12.08 10.33
CA HIS A 64 4.91 -12.73 9.40
C HIS A 64 3.46 -12.33 9.67
N MET A 65 3.03 -12.31 10.94
CA MET A 65 1.69 -11.89 11.32
C MET A 65 1.42 -10.43 10.98
N ALA A 66 2.37 -9.53 11.26
CA ALA A 66 2.26 -8.12 10.89
C ALA A 66 2.13 -7.96 9.37
N ALA A 67 2.93 -8.68 8.58
CA ALA A 67 2.84 -8.68 7.14
C ALA A 67 1.50 -9.26 6.64
N TYR A 68 1.02 -10.34 7.24
CA TYR A 68 -0.27 -10.96 6.93
C TYR A 68 -1.44 -10.02 7.18
N PHE A 69 -1.50 -9.38 8.35
CA PHE A 69 -2.54 -8.40 8.67
C PHE A 69 -2.44 -7.16 7.77
N GLY A 70 -1.22 -6.69 7.50
CA GLY A 70 -0.97 -5.64 6.52
C GLY A 70 -1.57 -6.01 5.16
N ALA A 71 -1.25 -7.19 4.63
CA ALA A 71 -1.68 -7.62 3.32
C ALA A 71 -3.20 -7.89 3.24
N THR A 72 -3.80 -8.36 4.33
CA THR A 72 -5.21 -8.75 4.38
C THR A 72 -6.13 -7.55 4.67
N LEU A 73 -5.67 -6.59 5.47
CA LEU A 73 -6.50 -5.46 5.93
C LEU A 73 -6.03 -4.14 5.31
N VAL A 74 -4.77 -3.78 5.50
CA VAL A 74 -4.25 -2.45 5.12
C VAL A 74 -4.13 -2.29 3.61
N ALA A 75 -3.59 -3.30 2.92
CA ALA A 75 -3.36 -3.25 1.48
C ALA A 75 -4.66 -3.07 0.66
N PRO A 76 -5.77 -3.79 0.94
CA PRO A 76 -7.05 -3.56 0.28
C PRO A 76 -7.63 -2.17 0.58
N VAL A 77 -7.53 -1.69 1.83
CA VAL A 77 -8.00 -0.35 2.19
C VAL A 77 -7.26 0.72 1.40
N PHE A 78 -5.94 0.60 1.24
CA PHE A 78 -5.14 1.54 0.45
C PHE A 78 -5.46 1.46 -1.04
N ALA A 79 -5.67 0.26 -1.58
CA ALA A 79 -6.09 0.09 -2.98
C ALA A 79 -7.45 0.77 -3.24
N LEU A 80 -8.43 0.58 -2.34
CA LEU A 80 -9.73 1.24 -2.41
C LEU A 80 -9.62 2.75 -2.27
N ALA A 81 -8.84 3.24 -1.30
CA ALA A 81 -8.60 4.66 -1.09
C ALA A 81 -7.99 5.32 -2.33
N SER A 82 -7.01 4.67 -2.96
CA SER A 82 -6.41 5.11 -4.22
C SER A 82 -7.45 5.21 -5.33
N GLY A 83 -8.26 4.17 -5.52
CA GLY A 83 -9.32 4.14 -6.53
C GLY A 83 -10.36 5.25 -6.31
N ILE A 84 -10.82 5.43 -5.08
CA ILE A 84 -11.79 6.48 -4.72
C ILE A 84 -11.21 7.87 -4.98
N MET A 85 -9.97 8.14 -4.54
CA MET A 85 -9.34 9.44 -4.78
C MET A 85 -9.21 9.75 -6.27
N VAL A 86 -8.78 8.79 -7.09
CA VAL A 86 -8.67 8.98 -8.55
C VAL A 86 -10.03 9.30 -9.17
N LEU A 87 -11.08 8.58 -8.76
CA LEU A 87 -12.44 8.83 -9.25
C LEU A 87 -12.94 10.22 -8.84
N LEU A 88 -12.72 10.64 -7.60
CA LEU A 88 -13.11 11.97 -7.11
C LEU A 88 -12.34 13.09 -7.82
N GLN A 89 -11.03 12.93 -8.03
CA GLN A 89 -10.21 13.90 -8.78
C GLN A 89 -10.67 14.05 -10.22
N ARG A 90 -11.06 12.95 -10.88
CA ARG A 90 -11.61 12.98 -12.24
C ARG A 90 -12.96 13.70 -12.29
N ARG A 91 -13.86 13.44 -11.33
CA ARG A 91 -15.19 14.10 -11.28
C ARG A 91 -15.08 15.60 -10.96
N LEU A 92 -14.27 15.96 -9.97
CA LEU A 92 -14.10 17.36 -9.54
C LEU A 92 -13.25 18.18 -10.52
N GLY A 93 -12.22 17.57 -11.13
CA GLY A 93 -11.37 18.21 -12.12
C GLY A 93 -12.07 18.48 -13.46
N SER A 94 -13.01 17.60 -13.85
CA SER A 94 -13.79 17.79 -15.09
C SER A 94 -14.72 19.01 -15.04
N GLY A 95 -15.12 19.47 -13.84
CA GLY A 95 -15.95 20.67 -13.67
C GLY A 95 -15.21 22.01 -13.84
N ARG A 96 -13.87 22.03 -13.85
CA ARG A 96 -13.08 23.29 -13.96
C ARG A 96 -12.75 23.72 -15.40
N ARG A 97 -12.78 22.79 -16.37
CA ARG A 97 -12.48 23.10 -17.78
C ARG A 97 -13.49 24.04 -18.47
N PRO A 98 -14.81 23.96 -18.22
CA PRO A 98 -15.75 24.89 -18.86
C PRO A 98 -15.57 26.33 -18.36
N ALA A 99 -15.27 26.52 -17.08
CA ALA A 99 -15.15 27.84 -16.47
C ALA A 99 -13.89 28.61 -16.91
N GLN A 100 -12.76 27.92 -17.12
CA GLN A 100 -11.54 28.56 -17.66
C GLN A 100 -11.64 28.86 -19.16
N ALA A 101 -12.37 28.05 -19.93
CA ALA A 101 -12.62 28.34 -21.34
C ALA A 101 -13.52 29.57 -21.53
N ALA A 102 -14.54 29.75 -20.67
CA ALA A 102 -15.39 30.94 -20.69
C ALA A 102 -14.65 32.23 -20.28
N ALA A 103 -13.78 32.16 -19.27
CA ALA A 103 -12.99 33.31 -18.81
C ALA A 103 -11.84 33.70 -19.77
N GLY A 104 -11.43 32.80 -20.67
CA GLY A 104 -10.46 33.09 -21.73
C GLY A 104 -11.07 33.80 -22.93
N ALA A 105 -12.34 33.53 -23.24
CA ALA A 105 -13.05 34.14 -24.36
C ALA A 105 -13.43 35.62 -24.13
N GLU A 106 -13.46 36.07 -22.88
CA GLU A 106 -13.73 37.48 -22.51
C GLU A 106 -12.47 38.37 -22.61
N LYS A 107 -11.29 37.78 -22.88
CA LYS A 107 -10.01 38.52 -22.97
C LYS A 107 -9.48 38.76 -24.38
N ASP A 108 -10.19 38.34 -25.43
CA ASP A 108 -9.86 38.69 -26.81
C ASP A 108 -10.84 39.77 -27.32
N PRO A 109 -10.47 41.06 -27.30
CA PRO A 109 -11.21 42.15 -27.96
C PRO A 109 -11.01 42.17 -29.48
#